data_AF-A0A4S9XG24-F1
#
_entry.id   AF-A0A4S9XG24-F1
#
_cell.length_a   1.000
_cell.length_b   1.000
_cell.length_c   1.000
_cell.angle_alpha   90.00
_cell.angle_beta   90.00
_cell.angle_gamma   90.00
#
_symmetry.space_group_name_H-M   'P 1'
#
loop_
_entity.id
_entity.type
_entity.pdbx_description
1 polymer ?
#
loop_
_entity_poly.entity_id
_entity_poly.type
_entity_poly.pdbx_seq_one_letter_code
_entity_poly.pdbx_strand_id
1 'polypeptide(L)'
;MSAEYTPETSTGVAGDNEYASRTGQNQIPVQKDEASIADPIDADTADSDKVLEQDEKAAMNEDNIIDGGRTRGAKPTGSYQEPGDDEGLPGPDDGTSAVAQ
;
A
#
# COMPACT_ATOMS: atom_id res chain seq x y z
N MET A 1 32.87 3.02 59.54
CA MET A 1 32.45 4.03 58.55
C MET A 1 31.60 3.34 57.51
N SER A 2 30.28 3.59 57.51
CA SER A 2 29.39 3.21 56.41
C SER A 2 29.55 4.28 55.33
N ALA A 3 29.92 3.88 54.10
CA ALA A 3 29.86 4.79 52.97
C ALA A 3 28.38 4.94 52.60
N GLU A 4 27.81 6.13 52.77
CA GLU A 4 26.51 6.47 52.23
C GLU A 4 26.60 6.43 50.70
N TYR A 5 25.81 5.57 50.07
CA TYR A 5 25.64 5.57 48.62
C TYR A 5 24.67 6.70 48.26
N THR A 6 25.21 7.84 47.84
CA THR A 6 24.42 8.87 47.16
C THR A 6 24.34 8.48 45.68
N PRO A 7 23.15 8.12 45.15
CA PRO A 7 23.00 8.01 43.71
C PRO A 7 23.15 9.43 43.15
N GLU A 8 24.31 9.74 42.59
CA GLU A 8 24.47 10.88 41.69
C GLU A 8 23.47 10.66 40.55
N THR A 9 22.32 11.33 40.63
CA THR A 9 21.34 11.31 39.56
C THR A 9 22.00 11.95 38.35
N SER A 10 22.16 11.19 37.25
CA SER A 10 22.64 11.71 35.96
C SER A 10 21.99 13.07 35.73
N THR A 11 22.82 14.10 35.55
CA THR A 11 22.43 15.51 35.67
C THR A 11 21.56 16.00 34.50
N GLY A 12 21.07 15.07 33.66
CA GLY A 12 20.23 15.36 32.49
C GLY A 12 20.95 16.18 31.43
N VAL A 13 22.28 16.27 31.50
CA VAL A 13 23.11 16.96 30.51
C VAL A 13 23.18 16.09 29.26
N ALA A 14 23.08 16.70 28.09
CA ALA A 14 23.29 15.99 26.83
C ALA A 14 24.78 15.61 26.71
N GLY A 15 25.08 14.30 26.66
CA GLY A 15 26.44 13.78 26.52
C GLY A 15 27.09 13.35 27.84
N ASP A 16 26.43 12.48 28.61
CA ASP A 16 27.00 11.89 29.82
C ASP A 16 27.88 10.71 29.38
N ASN A 17 29.14 10.67 29.82
CA ASN A 17 30.05 9.57 29.51
C ASN A 17 30.71 8.98 30.76
N GLU A 18 30.18 9.29 31.94
CA GLU A 18 30.74 8.78 33.20
C GLU A 18 30.72 7.25 33.24
N TYR A 19 29.77 6.61 32.55
CA TYR A 19 29.68 5.16 32.42
C TYR A 19 30.76 4.53 31.51
N ALA A 20 31.43 5.32 30.65
CA ALA A 20 32.42 4.82 29.69
C ALA A 20 33.82 4.67 30.29
N SER A 21 34.03 5.13 31.52
CA SER A 21 35.31 5.03 32.24
C SER A 21 35.09 4.76 33.73
N ARG A 22 36.07 4.18 34.41
CA ARG A 22 36.05 4.04 35.88
C ARG A 22 37.45 4.20 36.45
N THR A 23 37.57 4.57 37.72
CA THR A 23 38.87 4.70 38.39
C THR A 23 39.68 3.40 38.28
N GLY A 24 40.86 3.48 37.65
CA GLY A 24 41.75 2.33 37.41
C GLY A 24 41.48 1.55 36.12
N GLN A 25 40.41 1.86 35.37
CA GLN A 25 40.15 1.31 34.04
C GLN A 25 39.64 2.42 33.11
N ASN A 26 40.56 2.94 32.31
CA ASN A 26 40.31 4.10 31.44
C ASN A 26 39.54 3.75 30.15
N GLN A 27 39.24 2.47 29.90
CA GLN A 27 38.51 2.04 28.70
C GLN A 27 37.60 0.85 29.02
N ILE A 28 36.31 1.15 29.14
CA ILE A 28 35.24 0.14 29.24
C ILE A 28 34.71 -0.06 27.80
N PRO A 29 34.46 -1.29 27.32
CA PRO A 29 34.03 -1.56 25.94
C PRO A 29 32.53 -1.26 25.74
N VAL A 30 32.15 -0.02 26.01
CA VAL A 30 30.80 0.53 25.80
C VAL A 30 30.89 1.70 24.83
N GLN A 31 29.81 1.94 24.09
CA GLN A 31 29.69 3.10 23.20
C GLN A 31 29.41 4.35 24.03
N LYS A 32 30.07 5.45 23.68
CA LYS A 32 29.83 6.78 24.25
C LYS A 32 28.59 7.43 23.63
N ASP A 33 28.02 8.41 24.31
CA ASP A 33 26.82 9.10 23.83
C ASP A 33 27.07 9.81 22.49
N GLU A 34 28.22 10.44 22.32
CA GLU A 34 28.59 11.17 21.10
C GLU A 34 29.33 10.31 20.08
N ALA A 35 29.48 9.00 20.36
CA ALA A 35 30.11 8.10 19.41
C ALA A 35 29.26 8.06 18.13
N SER A 36 29.86 8.49 17.02
CA SER A 36 29.20 8.39 15.72
C SER A 36 29.00 6.92 15.38
N ILE A 37 27.76 6.54 15.13
CA ILE A 37 27.38 5.20 14.68
C ILE A 37 27.24 5.27 13.16
N ALA A 38 27.77 4.27 12.47
CA ALA A 38 27.57 4.14 11.03
C ALA A 38 26.09 3.88 10.74
N ASP A 39 25.52 4.66 9.83
CA ASP A 39 24.18 4.37 9.32
C ASP A 39 24.23 3.02 8.59
N PRO A 40 23.36 2.04 8.92
CA PRO A 40 23.26 0.79 8.17
C PRO A 40 22.76 1.00 6.73
N ILE A 41 22.21 2.17 6.41
CA ILE A 41 21.69 2.51 5.09
C ILE A 41 22.76 3.26 4.30
N ASP A 42 23.10 2.73 3.13
CA ASP A 42 23.97 3.40 2.17
C ASP A 42 23.18 4.48 1.42
N ALA A 43 23.50 5.75 1.71
CA ALA A 43 22.85 6.92 1.12
C ALA A 43 22.91 6.93 -0.42
N ASP A 44 23.92 6.31 -1.04
CA ASP A 44 24.03 6.26 -2.51
C ASP A 44 23.03 5.28 -3.14
N THR A 45 22.49 4.34 -2.36
CA THR A 45 21.55 3.31 -2.82
C THR A 45 20.15 3.39 -2.19
N ALA A 46 19.99 4.26 -1.20
CA ALA A 46 18.75 4.49 -0.46
C ALA A 46 17.73 5.32 -1.26
N ASP A 47 17.23 4.74 -2.35
CA ASP A 47 16.24 5.36 -3.23
C ASP A 47 14.86 4.73 -3.02
N SER A 48 13.99 5.45 -2.29
CA SER A 48 12.63 5.02 -1.99
C SER A 48 11.76 4.89 -3.25
N ASP A 49 11.97 5.74 -4.27
CA ASP A 49 11.18 5.68 -5.51
C ASP A 49 11.49 4.37 -6.26
N LYS A 50 12.77 3.98 -6.27
CA LYS A 50 13.21 2.71 -6.85
C LYS A 50 12.67 1.48 -6.11
N VAL A 51 12.59 1.53 -4.78
CA VAL A 51 12.01 0.45 -3.97
C VAL A 51 10.51 0.31 -4.28
N LEU A 52 9.78 1.43 -4.34
CA LEU A 52 8.36 1.43 -4.69
C LEU A 52 8.10 0.82 -6.07
N GLU A 53 8.90 1.17 -7.08
CA GLU A 53 8.77 0.60 -8.42
C GLU A 53 8.95 -0.94 -8.42
N GLN A 54 9.92 -1.44 -7.65
CA GLN A 54 10.14 -2.88 -7.51
C GLN A 54 8.96 -3.58 -6.83
N ASP A 55 8.44 -2.97 -5.76
CA ASP A 55 7.29 -3.49 -5.02
C ASP A 55 6.03 -3.51 -5.90
N GLU A 56 5.76 -2.44 -6.65
CA GLU A 56 4.64 -2.36 -7.58
C GLU A 56 4.72 -3.44 -8.66
N LYS A 57 5.91 -3.64 -9.24
CA LYS A 57 6.14 -4.68 -10.25
C LYS A 57 5.99 -6.09 -9.68
N ALA A 58 6.40 -6.34 -8.44
CA ALA A 58 6.25 -7.63 -7.79
C ALA A 58 4.78 -7.91 -7.39
N ALA A 59 4.03 -6.88 -7.03
CA ALA A 59 2.63 -6.99 -6.62
C ALA A 59 1.67 -7.20 -7.79
N MET A 60 1.97 -6.66 -8.98
CA MET A 60 1.12 -6.78 -10.17
C MET A 60 1.58 -7.93 -11.08
N ASN A 61 0.75 -8.96 -11.23
CA ASN A 61 0.92 -9.94 -12.28
C ASN A 61 0.07 -9.56 -13.50
N GLU A 62 0.72 -9.06 -14.55
CA GLU A 62 0.07 -8.65 -15.80
C GLU A 62 -0.67 -9.81 -16.49
N ASP A 63 -0.23 -11.06 -16.33
CA ASP A 63 -0.89 -12.23 -16.93
C ASP A 63 -2.28 -12.50 -16.34
N ASN A 64 -2.57 -11.97 -15.15
CA ASN A 64 -3.89 -12.07 -14.52
C ASN A 64 -4.86 -10.96 -14.99
N ILE A 65 -4.39 -10.00 -15.79
CA ILE A 65 -5.25 -8.95 -16.34
C ILE A 65 -6.13 -9.58 -17.43
N ILE A 66 -7.45 -9.48 -17.26
CA ILE A 66 -8.40 -9.96 -18.27
C ILE A 66 -8.49 -8.90 -19.37
N ASP A 67 -7.96 -9.23 -20.55
CA ASP A 67 -8.10 -8.42 -21.74
C ASP A 67 -9.53 -8.45 -22.28
N GLY A 68 -10.05 -7.26 -22.63
CA GLY A 68 -11.43 -7.09 -23.08
C GLY A 68 -12.40 -6.82 -21.92
N GLY A 69 -13.29 -5.84 -22.12
CA GLY A 69 -14.16 -5.30 -21.07
C GLY A 69 -15.06 -6.33 -20.35
N ARG A 70 -15.69 -5.88 -19.26
CA ARG A 70 -16.60 -6.66 -18.39
C ARG A 70 -17.89 -7.06 -19.14
N THR A 71 -17.82 -8.04 -20.04
CA THR A 71 -18.97 -8.47 -20.86
C THR A 71 -19.82 -9.56 -20.22
N ARG A 72 -19.53 -9.99 -18.99
CA ARG A 72 -20.31 -11.03 -18.31
C ARG A 72 -21.69 -10.49 -17.92
N GLY A 73 -22.69 -10.74 -18.77
CA GLY A 73 -24.07 -10.23 -18.63
C GLY A 73 -24.39 -8.99 -19.47
N ALA A 74 -23.47 -8.54 -20.33
CA ALA A 74 -23.78 -7.48 -21.28
C ALA A 74 -24.81 -8.01 -22.29
N LYS A 75 -26.01 -7.43 -22.30
CA LYS A 75 -27.06 -7.85 -23.23
C LYS A 75 -26.61 -7.52 -24.67
N PRO A 76 -26.84 -8.42 -25.64
CA PRO A 76 -26.47 -8.18 -27.02
C PRO A 76 -27.08 -6.88 -27.53
N THR A 77 -26.26 -6.06 -28.20
CA THR A 77 -26.72 -4.82 -28.84
C THR A 77 -27.82 -5.15 -29.83
N GLY A 78 -29.00 -4.55 -29.66
CA GLY A 78 -30.17 -4.78 -30.53
C GLY A 78 -31.24 -5.69 -29.95
N SER A 79 -31.07 -6.27 -28.75
CA SER A 79 -32.10 -7.15 -28.15
C SER A 79 -33.26 -6.41 -27.44
N TYR A 80 -33.28 -5.07 -27.47
CA TYR A 80 -34.35 -4.20 -26.95
C TYR A 80 -34.87 -3.29 -28.06
N GLN A 81 -35.09 -3.84 -29.25
CA GLN A 81 -35.86 -3.12 -30.25
C GLN A 81 -37.34 -3.36 -29.97
N GLU A 82 -38.10 -2.28 -29.90
CA GLU A 82 -39.55 -2.36 -29.86
C GLU A 82 -40.03 -2.98 -31.18
N PRO A 83 -41.06 -3.85 -31.16
CA PRO A 83 -41.67 -4.36 -32.39
C PRO A 83 -42.14 -3.18 -33.25
N GLY A 84 -41.95 -3.27 -34.56
CA GLY A 84 -42.49 -2.26 -35.48
C GLY A 84 -44.01 -2.23 -35.46
N ASP A 85 -44.61 -1.16 -35.98
CA ASP A 85 -46.07 -0.95 -35.96
C ASP A 85 -46.88 -2.11 -36.58
N ASP A 86 -46.28 -2.86 -37.52
CA ASP A 86 -46.88 -4.00 -38.20
C ASP A 86 -46.45 -5.37 -37.62
N GLU A 87 -45.53 -5.39 -36.65
CA GLU A 87 -44.95 -6.62 -36.10
C GLU A 87 -45.85 -7.20 -34.99
N GLY A 88 -46.50 -8.32 -35.29
CA GLY A 88 -47.47 -8.98 -34.40
C GLY A 88 -48.93 -8.57 -34.65
N LEU A 89 -49.18 -7.66 -35.59
CA LEU A 89 -50.52 -7.42 -36.11
C LEU A 89 -50.91 -8.53 -37.09
N PRO A 90 -52.17 -9.01 -37.06
CA PRO A 90 -52.66 -9.95 -38.05
C PRO A 90 -52.62 -9.34 -39.45
N GLY A 91 -52.23 -10.13 -40.45
CA GLY A 91 -52.13 -9.66 -41.84
C GLY A 91 -53.49 -9.27 -42.42
N PRO A 92 -53.52 -8.48 -43.51
CA PRO A 92 -54.76 -8.02 -44.14
C PRO A 92 -55.68 -9.17 -44.63
N ASP A 93 -55.13 -10.36 -44.83
CA ASP A 93 -55.86 -11.56 -45.25
C ASP A 93 -56.37 -12.42 -44.06
N ASP A 94 -56.00 -12.10 -42.81
CA ASP A 94 -56.35 -12.87 -41.60
C ASP A 94 -57.71 -12.45 -41.01
N GLY A 95 -58.37 -11.45 -41.59
CA GLY A 95 -59.77 -11.10 -41.29
C GLY A 95 -60.07 -10.57 -39.88
N THR A 96 -59.06 -10.42 -39.01
CA THR A 96 -59.19 -10.00 -37.62
C THR A 96 -58.91 -8.49 -37.46
N SER A 97 -59.88 -7.65 -37.82
CA SER A 97 -59.81 -6.20 -37.53
C SER A 97 -59.95 -5.95 -36.04
N ALA A 98 -59.02 -5.20 -35.42
CA ALA A 98 -59.17 -4.69 -34.06
C ALA A 98 -60.25 -3.59 -34.05
N VAL A 99 -61.47 -3.94 -33.65
CA VAL A 99 -62.54 -2.96 -33.41
C VAL A 99 -62.26 -2.30 -32.06
N ALA A 100 -61.67 -1.11 -32.09
CA ALA A 100 -61.71 -0.19 -30.94
C ALA A 100 -63.09 0.49 -30.94
N GLN A 101 -63.92 0.19 -29.93
CA GLN A 101 -65.12 0.98 -29.60
C GLN A 101 -64.75 2.17 -28.72
#